data_AF-A0AAU8HJ23-F1
#
_entry.id   AF-A0AAU8HJ23-F1
#
_cell.length_a   1.000
_cell.length_b   1.000
_cell.length_c   1.000
_cell.angle_alpha   90.00
_cell.angle_beta   90.00
_cell.angle_gamma   90.00
#
_symmetry.space_group_name_H-M   'P 1'
#
loop_
_entity.id
_entity.type
_entity.pdbx_description
1 polymer ?
#
loop_
_entity_poly.entity_id
_entity_poly.type
_entity_poly.pdbx_seq_one_letter_code
_entity_poly.pdbx_strand_id
1 'polypeptide(L)'
;MLSFTVVHTLSACLLAANADADLLGWGQPATLLLLHDQPAAGPAGLREIRSLEFPLRREDLPTDATGLPTLLQRLADALHYPSATAPYRATLAAISGRIRACAPDARLLAWAACYDDIPTLGGPARRIDAVDIDGRAYQLTHLRGEDHPLLLVDDTPDPGTPGTRPGLAALLAATAQDTRPTTCGGTA
;
A
#
# COMPACT_ATOMS: atom_id res chain seq x y z
N MET A 1 -6.48 15.17 -7.22
CA MET A 1 -7.78 14.93 -6.58
C MET A 1 -8.52 13.79 -7.26
N LEU A 2 -8.65 12.66 -6.58
CA LEU A 2 -9.50 11.53 -6.89
C LEU A 2 -10.98 11.95 -6.78
N SER A 3 -11.80 11.40 -7.68
CA SER A 3 -13.25 11.60 -7.62
C SER A 3 -13.86 10.78 -6.49
N PHE A 4 -15.07 11.15 -6.08
CA PHE A 4 -15.85 10.39 -5.10
C PHE A 4 -15.99 8.91 -5.50
N THR A 5 -16.23 8.64 -6.79
CA THR A 5 -16.32 7.26 -7.31
C THR A 5 -15.03 6.49 -7.07
N VAL A 6 -13.86 7.09 -7.34
CA VAL A 6 -12.57 6.41 -7.13
C VAL A 6 -12.33 6.15 -5.65
N VAL A 7 -12.62 7.12 -4.78
CA VAL A 7 -12.51 6.94 -3.31
C VAL A 7 -13.41 5.79 -2.85
N HIS A 8 -14.66 5.76 -3.31
CA HIS A 8 -15.61 4.69 -2.97
C HIS A 8 -15.14 3.32 -3.48
N THR A 9 -14.66 3.23 -4.72
CA THR A 9 -14.11 1.98 -5.26
C THR A 9 -12.85 1.55 -4.51
N LEU A 10 -12.00 2.48 -4.10
CA LEU A 10 -10.81 2.19 -3.29
C LEU A 10 -11.20 1.63 -1.92
N SER A 11 -12.18 2.24 -1.25
CA SER A 11 -12.76 1.70 -0.01
C SER A 11 -13.31 0.29 -0.19
N ALA A 12 -14.03 0.03 -1.27
CA ALA A 12 -14.53 -1.31 -1.59
C ALA A 12 -13.39 -2.31 -1.84
N CYS A 13 -12.32 -1.89 -2.54
CA CYS A 13 -11.13 -2.72 -2.73
C CYS A 13 -10.43 -3.06 -1.41
N LEU A 14 -10.33 -2.12 -0.46
CA LEU A 14 -9.73 -2.38 0.85
C LEU A 14 -10.59 -3.37 1.67
N LEU A 15 -11.92 -3.26 1.59
CA LEU A 15 -12.84 -4.21 2.24
C LEU A 15 -12.73 -5.61 1.63
N ALA A 16 -12.64 -5.71 0.30
CA ALA A 16 -12.42 -6.98 -0.39
C ALA A 16 -11.06 -7.59 -0.01
N ALA A 17 -10.00 -6.78 -0.01
CA ALA A 17 -8.67 -7.18 0.43
C ALA A 17 -8.68 -7.71 1.87
N ASN A 18 -9.45 -7.10 2.78
CA ASN A 18 -9.62 -7.60 4.14
C ASN A 18 -10.32 -8.96 4.20
N ALA A 19 -11.36 -9.17 3.37
CA ALA A 19 -12.09 -10.44 3.32
C ALA A 19 -11.21 -11.58 2.78
N ASP A 20 -10.39 -11.30 1.77
CA ASP A 20 -9.50 -12.28 1.15
C ASP A 20 -8.23 -12.54 1.99
N ALA A 21 -7.87 -11.63 2.89
CA ALA A 21 -6.65 -11.69 3.67
C ALA A 21 -6.51 -12.99 4.49
N ASP A 22 -7.60 -13.64 4.90
CA ASP A 22 -7.55 -14.97 5.54
C ASP A 22 -7.18 -16.09 4.59
N LEU A 23 -7.81 -16.11 3.41
CA LEU A 23 -7.53 -17.10 2.38
C LEU A 23 -6.10 -16.97 1.86
N LEU A 24 -5.58 -15.74 1.81
CA LEU A 24 -4.25 -15.43 1.30
C LEU A 24 -3.16 -15.42 2.40
N GLY A 25 -3.53 -15.69 3.66
CA GLY A 25 -2.59 -15.78 4.77
C GLY A 25 -1.93 -14.45 5.13
N TRP A 26 -2.57 -13.31 4.87
CA TRP A 26 -2.06 -11.99 5.22
C TRP A 26 -2.28 -11.66 6.69
N GLY A 27 -1.41 -10.82 7.24
CA GLY A 27 -1.48 -10.34 8.62
C GLY A 27 -0.23 -10.70 9.41
N GLN A 28 0.28 -11.91 9.21
CA GLN A 28 1.54 -12.42 9.78
C GLN A 28 2.26 -13.33 8.77
N PRO A 29 3.20 -12.82 7.96
CA PRO A 29 3.77 -11.48 8.02
C PRO A 29 2.89 -10.39 7.38
N ALA A 30 3.22 -9.12 7.66
CA ALA A 30 2.55 -7.98 7.05
C ALA A 30 2.68 -8.02 5.51
N THR A 31 1.65 -7.58 4.81
CA THR A 31 1.61 -7.56 3.35
C THR A 31 1.36 -6.15 2.86
N LEU A 32 2.21 -5.65 1.94
CA LEU A 32 1.98 -4.37 1.28
C LEU A 32 1.13 -4.57 0.04
N LEU A 33 0.22 -3.63 -0.22
CA LEU A 33 -0.64 -3.62 -1.39
C LEU A 33 -0.40 -2.34 -2.17
N LEU A 34 -0.13 -2.48 -3.46
CA LEU A 34 -0.09 -1.37 -4.40
C LEU A 34 -1.40 -1.31 -5.18
N LEU A 35 -2.22 -0.31 -4.88
CA LEU A 35 -3.50 -0.08 -5.54
C LEU A 35 -3.28 0.81 -6.77
N HIS A 36 -3.70 0.34 -7.92
CA HIS A 36 -3.61 1.05 -9.18
C HIS A 36 -4.90 0.88 -9.98
N ASP A 37 -5.28 1.91 -10.73
CA ASP A 37 -6.29 1.76 -11.78
C ASP A 37 -5.62 1.30 -13.07
N GLN A 38 -6.32 0.49 -13.85
CA GLN A 38 -5.91 0.15 -15.21
C GLN A 38 -7.15 -0.05 -16.09
N PRO A 39 -7.01 0.01 -17.43
CA PRO A 39 -8.10 -0.36 -18.32
C PRO A 39 -8.55 -1.79 -18.04
N ALA A 40 -9.86 -2.00 -17.85
CA ALA A 40 -10.43 -3.32 -17.70
C ALA A 40 -10.35 -4.08 -19.04
N ALA A 41 -10.15 -5.39 -18.99
CA ALA A 41 -10.25 -6.24 -20.17
C ALA A 41 -11.73 -6.34 -20.59
N GLY A 42 -12.20 -5.40 -21.41
CA GLY A 42 -13.62 -5.28 -21.75
C GLY A 42 -13.92 -4.11 -22.70
N PRO A 43 -15.20 -3.75 -22.89
CA PRO A 43 -15.58 -2.66 -23.80
C PRO A 43 -14.90 -1.34 -23.40
N ALA A 44 -14.53 -0.57 -24.44
CA ALA A 44 -13.68 0.60 -24.30
C ALA A 44 -14.18 1.60 -23.23
N GLY A 45 -13.29 1.98 -22.31
CA GLY A 45 -13.53 3.05 -21.34
C GLY A 45 -13.76 2.59 -19.89
N LEU A 46 -13.95 1.29 -19.64
CA LEU A 46 -14.01 0.77 -18.27
C LEU A 46 -12.61 0.70 -17.66
N ARG A 47 -12.45 1.26 -16.47
CA ARG A 47 -11.24 1.14 -15.64
C ARG A 47 -11.59 0.38 -14.37
N GLU A 48 -10.66 -0.45 -13.92
CA GLU A 48 -10.79 -1.23 -12.70
C GLU A 48 -9.61 -0.94 -11.78
N ILE A 49 -9.86 -0.96 -10.46
CA ILE A 49 -8.81 -0.89 -9.45
C ILE A 49 -8.33 -2.30 -9.17
N ARG A 50 -7.01 -2.49 -9.23
CA ARG A 50 -6.35 -3.75 -8.85
C ARG A 50 -5.32 -3.52 -7.78
N SER A 51 -5.04 -4.57 -7.00
CA SER A 51 -3.95 -4.62 -6.04
C SER A 51 -2.82 -5.49 -6.57
N LEU A 52 -1.57 -5.05 -6.36
CA LEU A 52 -0.41 -5.92 -6.37
C LEU A 52 0.05 -6.17 -4.95
N GLU A 53 0.27 -7.43 -4.62
CA GLU A 53 0.61 -7.88 -3.27
C GLU A 53 2.12 -8.09 -3.12
N PHE A 54 2.65 -7.64 -1.99
CA PHE A 54 4.04 -7.79 -1.61
C PHE A 54 4.11 -8.27 -0.17
N PRO A 55 4.07 -9.60 0.07
CA PRO A 55 4.26 -10.14 1.41
C PRO A 55 5.66 -9.76 1.91
N LEU A 56 5.72 -9.12 3.07
CA LEU A 56 6.99 -8.80 3.73
C LEU A 56 7.52 -10.06 4.40
N ARG A 57 8.84 -10.18 4.53
CA ARG A 57 9.41 -11.32 5.25
C ARG A 57 9.44 -11.03 6.74
N ARG A 58 9.26 -12.06 7.56
CA ARG A 58 9.22 -11.90 9.02
C ARG A 58 10.58 -11.42 9.55
N GLU A 59 11.66 -11.87 8.93
CA GLU A 59 13.04 -11.48 9.23
C GLU A 59 13.35 -10.00 8.91
N ASP A 60 12.55 -9.36 8.04
CA ASP A 60 12.75 -7.96 7.64
C ASP A 60 12.10 -6.97 8.61
N LEU A 61 11.14 -7.45 9.41
CA LEU A 61 10.37 -6.69 10.39
C LEU A 61 11.10 -6.64 11.73
N PRO A 62 11.45 -5.44 12.24
CA PRO A 62 11.89 -5.29 13.62
C PRO A 62 10.83 -5.85 14.58
N THR A 63 11.26 -6.50 15.65
CA THR A 63 10.38 -7.14 16.64
C THR A 63 9.65 -6.15 17.56
N ASP A 64 9.93 -4.86 17.44
CA ASP A 64 9.28 -3.80 18.23
C ASP A 64 7.99 -3.27 17.57
N ALA A 65 7.18 -2.56 18.36
CA ALA A 65 5.93 -1.97 17.90
C ALA A 65 6.14 -0.88 16.81
N THR A 66 7.35 -0.36 16.65
CA THR A 66 7.72 0.59 15.61
C THR A 66 8.25 -0.09 14.33
N GLY A 67 8.22 -1.42 14.28
CA GLY A 67 8.92 -2.20 13.28
C GLY A 67 8.37 -1.99 11.87
N LEU A 68 7.05 -2.08 11.70
CA LEU A 68 6.41 -1.84 10.42
C LEU A 68 6.52 -0.36 9.97
N PRO A 69 6.18 0.65 10.79
CA PRO A 69 6.45 2.07 10.47
C PRO A 69 7.88 2.33 9.97
N THR A 70 8.88 1.83 10.70
CA THR A 70 10.30 2.04 10.39
C THR A 70 10.71 1.30 9.12
N LEU A 71 10.16 0.10 8.87
CA LEU A 71 10.40 -0.64 7.64
C LEU A 71 9.82 0.08 6.42
N LEU A 72 8.59 0.58 6.50
CA LEU A 72 7.95 1.33 5.41
C LEU A 72 8.80 2.54 5.00
N GLN A 73 9.29 3.32 5.98
CA GLN A 73 10.18 4.45 5.70
C GLN A 73 11.48 4.02 5.02
N ARG A 74 12.13 2.96 5.52
CA ARG A 74 13.36 2.42 4.90
C ARG A 74 13.15 1.92 3.48
N LEU A 75 12.00 1.30 3.20
CA LEU A 75 11.64 0.87 1.85
C LEU A 75 11.44 2.08 0.93
N ALA A 76 10.78 3.14 1.40
CA ALA A 76 10.62 4.38 0.64
C ALA A 76 11.96 5.04 0.32
N ASP A 77 12.83 5.18 1.31
CA ASP A 77 14.17 5.77 1.13
C ASP A 77 15.00 4.96 0.13
N ALA A 78 14.92 3.64 0.20
CA ALA A 78 15.65 2.75 -0.70
C ALA A 78 15.08 2.71 -2.13
N LEU A 79 13.77 2.97 -2.32
CA LEU A 79 13.20 3.19 -3.66
C LEU A 79 13.70 4.51 -4.25
N HIS A 80 13.84 5.55 -3.43
CA HIS A 80 14.31 6.87 -3.88
C HIS A 80 15.81 6.89 -4.17
N TYR A 81 16.60 6.23 -3.32
CA TYR A 81 18.06 6.12 -3.42
C TYR A 81 18.47 4.64 -3.46
N PRO A 82 18.37 3.99 -4.63
CA PRO A 82 18.70 2.57 -4.74
C PRO A 82 20.19 2.33 -4.48
N SER A 83 20.51 1.90 -3.26
CA SER A 83 21.85 1.47 -2.87
C SER A 83 22.07 -0.01 -3.20
N ALA A 84 23.26 -0.34 -3.72
CA ALA A 84 23.65 -1.71 -4.02
C ALA A 84 23.70 -2.63 -2.78
N THR A 85 23.76 -2.06 -1.56
CA THR A 85 23.93 -2.78 -0.29
C THR A 85 22.67 -2.84 0.57
N ALA A 86 21.51 -2.41 0.06
CA ALA A 86 20.29 -2.37 0.85
C ALA A 86 19.81 -3.79 1.25
N PRO A 87 19.48 -4.04 2.53
CA PRO A 87 19.03 -5.36 3.01
C PRO A 87 17.71 -5.83 2.38
N TYR A 88 16.97 -4.96 1.69
CA TYR A 88 15.68 -5.24 1.05
C TYR A 88 15.74 -5.29 -0.48
N ARG A 89 16.94 -5.41 -1.06
CA ARG A 89 17.16 -5.29 -2.52
C ARG A 89 16.27 -6.22 -3.36
N ALA A 90 16.07 -7.47 -2.94
CA ALA A 90 15.24 -8.42 -3.68
C ALA A 90 13.76 -8.02 -3.68
N THR A 91 13.24 -7.63 -2.50
CA THR A 91 11.88 -7.12 -2.33
C THR A 91 11.67 -5.83 -3.12
N LEU A 92 12.63 -4.90 -3.07
CA LEU A 92 12.59 -3.65 -3.82
C LEU A 92 12.67 -3.89 -5.34
N ALA A 93 13.54 -4.79 -5.81
CA ALA A 93 13.61 -5.15 -7.22
C ALA A 93 12.31 -5.81 -7.72
N ALA A 94 11.66 -6.62 -6.87
CA ALA A 94 10.36 -7.19 -7.17
C ALA A 94 9.26 -6.12 -7.20
N ILE A 95 9.25 -5.18 -6.25
CA ILE A 95 8.33 -4.04 -6.20
C ILE A 95 8.51 -3.16 -7.45
N SER A 96 9.71 -2.64 -7.71
CA SER A 96 10.02 -1.84 -8.91
C SER A 96 9.76 -2.60 -10.20
N GLY A 97 10.12 -3.88 -10.28
CA GLY A 97 9.85 -4.71 -11.45
C GLY A 97 8.36 -4.86 -11.73
N ARG A 98 7.53 -5.09 -10.70
CA ARG A 98 6.08 -5.18 -10.85
C ARG A 98 5.44 -3.82 -11.12
N ILE A 99 5.92 -2.73 -10.50
CA ILE A 99 5.48 -1.36 -10.81
C ILE A 99 5.71 -1.05 -12.28
N ARG A 100 6.89 -1.38 -12.83
CA ARG A 100 7.22 -1.17 -14.25
C ARG A 100 6.46 -2.11 -15.19
N ALA A 101 6.04 -3.28 -14.71
CA ALA A 101 5.27 -4.26 -15.47
C ALA A 101 3.76 -4.00 -15.42
N CYS A 102 3.25 -3.24 -14.44
CA CYS A 102 1.89 -2.70 -14.49
C CYS A 102 1.75 -1.97 -15.83
N ALA A 103 0.71 -2.33 -16.58
CA ALA A 103 0.49 -1.96 -17.97
C ALA A 103 0.82 -0.49 -18.25
N PRO A 104 1.23 -0.11 -19.47
CA PRO A 104 1.62 1.27 -19.80
C PRO A 104 0.57 2.34 -19.46
N ASP A 105 -0.70 1.94 -19.27
CA ASP A 105 -1.82 2.80 -18.89
C ASP A 105 -2.25 2.66 -17.42
N ALA A 106 -1.47 1.96 -16.58
CA ALA A 106 -1.77 1.80 -15.17
C ALA A 106 -1.47 3.10 -14.41
N ARG A 107 -2.42 3.54 -13.60
CA ARG A 107 -2.30 4.73 -12.76
C ARG A 107 -2.23 4.34 -11.30
N LEU A 108 -1.13 4.73 -10.64
CA LEU A 108 -0.98 4.62 -9.20
C LEU A 108 -2.10 5.35 -8.46
N LEU A 109 -2.77 4.68 -7.52
CA LEU A 109 -3.83 5.26 -6.69
C LEU A 109 -3.44 5.35 -5.22
N ALA A 110 -2.91 4.27 -4.64
CA ALA A 110 -2.58 4.22 -3.22
C ALA A 110 -1.57 3.12 -2.88
N TRP A 111 -0.93 3.26 -1.73
CA TRP A 111 -0.26 2.16 -1.03
C TRP A 111 -1.05 1.80 0.21
N ALA A 112 -1.12 0.50 0.52
CA ALA A 112 -1.69 0.00 1.77
C ALA A 112 -0.76 -1.02 2.45
N ALA A 113 -0.90 -1.17 3.75
CA ALA A 113 -0.25 -2.20 4.56
C ALA A 113 -1.31 -2.98 5.34
N CYS A 114 -1.39 -4.29 5.10
CA CYS A 114 -2.22 -5.23 5.85
C CYS A 114 -1.36 -5.96 6.88
N TYR A 115 -1.72 -5.87 8.16
CA TYR A 115 -0.97 -6.49 9.26
C TYR A 115 -1.90 -6.84 10.43
N ASP A 116 -1.51 -7.84 11.22
CA ASP A 116 -2.17 -8.08 12.51
C ASP A 116 -1.51 -7.19 13.58
N ASP A 117 -2.31 -6.37 14.26
CA ASP A 117 -1.89 -5.47 15.34
C ASP A 117 -1.98 -6.18 16.71
N ILE A 118 -1.28 -5.63 17.70
CA ILE A 118 -1.15 -6.19 19.05
C ILE A 118 -2.55 -6.40 19.66
N PRO A 119 -2.79 -7.51 20.39
CA PRO A 119 -4.09 -7.85 20.92
C PRO A 119 -4.69 -6.72 21.77
N THR A 120 -5.88 -6.28 21.36
CA THR A 120 -6.78 -5.53 22.24
C THR A 120 -7.40 -6.51 23.24
N LEU A 121 -8.17 -6.02 24.23
CA LEU A 121 -8.90 -6.87 25.19
C LEU A 121 -9.81 -7.93 24.52
N GLY A 122 -10.10 -7.81 23.21
CA GLY A 122 -10.86 -8.77 22.39
C GLY A 122 -10.03 -9.70 21.49
N GLY A 123 -8.70 -9.68 21.56
CA GLY A 123 -7.81 -10.47 20.70
C GLY A 123 -7.08 -9.65 19.63
N PRO A 124 -6.28 -10.31 18.76
CA PRO A 124 -5.58 -9.62 17.67
C PRO A 124 -6.59 -8.98 16.71
N ALA A 125 -6.30 -7.77 16.25
CA ALA A 125 -7.08 -7.09 15.23
C ALA A 125 -6.29 -7.09 13.92
N ARG A 126 -6.93 -7.44 12.80
CA ARG A 126 -6.36 -7.17 11.49
C ARG A 126 -6.55 -5.69 11.19
N ARG A 127 -5.49 -5.05 10.70
CA ARG A 127 -5.51 -3.67 10.25
C ARG A 127 -5.07 -3.55 8.81
N ILE A 128 -5.73 -2.67 8.06
CA ILE A 128 -5.26 -2.20 6.77
C ILE A 128 -5.19 -0.69 6.81
N ASP A 129 -3.98 -0.14 6.81
CA ASP A 129 -3.76 1.28 6.66
C ASP A 129 -3.40 1.58 5.21
N ALA A 130 -4.00 2.60 4.60
CA ALA A 130 -3.67 3.02 3.24
C ALA A 130 -3.54 4.54 3.12
N VAL A 131 -2.73 4.99 2.16
CA VAL A 131 -2.59 6.39 1.78
C VAL A 131 -2.73 6.50 0.27
N ASP A 132 -3.64 7.36 -0.19
CA ASP A 132 -3.83 7.63 -1.62
C ASP A 132 -3.02 8.83 -2.13
N ILE A 133 -3.04 9.04 -3.45
CA ILE A 133 -2.30 10.11 -4.14
C ILE A 133 -2.75 11.53 -3.77
N ASP A 134 -3.90 11.70 -3.12
CA ASP A 134 -4.34 13.00 -2.59
C ASP A 134 -3.88 13.19 -1.13
N GLY A 135 -3.28 12.18 -0.52
CA GLY A 135 -2.81 12.20 0.86
C GLY A 135 -3.87 11.80 1.90
N ARG A 136 -5.03 11.29 1.45
CA ARG A 136 -6.10 10.79 2.33
C ARG A 136 -5.64 9.50 2.99
N ALA A 137 -6.01 9.32 4.25
CA ALA A 137 -5.71 8.11 4.99
C ALA A 137 -6.95 7.21 5.09
N TYR A 138 -6.75 5.91 4.89
CA TYR A 138 -7.79 4.89 5.06
C TYR A 138 -7.30 3.97 6.17
N GLN A 139 -8.17 3.69 7.15
CA GLN A 139 -7.86 2.79 8.25
C GLN A 139 -8.99 1.79 8.38
N LEU A 140 -8.72 0.56 7.98
CA LEU A 140 -9.61 -0.56 8.19
C LEU A 140 -9.15 -1.30 9.44
N THR A 141 -10.08 -1.55 10.36
CA THR A 141 -9.87 -2.40 11.53
C THR A 141 -10.90 -3.52 11.53
N HIS A 142 -10.42 -4.74 11.71
CA HIS A 142 -11.27 -5.92 11.80
C HIS A 142 -10.86 -6.75 13.01
N LEU A 143 -11.68 -6.73 14.06
CA LEU A 143 -11.50 -7.60 15.21
C LEU A 143 -11.82 -9.04 14.82
N ARG A 144 -10.93 -9.97 15.20
CA ARG A 144 -11.13 -11.39 14.90
C ARG A 144 -12.38 -11.90 15.62
N GLY A 145 -13.31 -12.48 14.85
CA GLY A 145 -14.58 -12.98 15.37
C GLY A 145 -15.73 -11.97 15.27
N GLU A 146 -15.49 -10.75 14.81
CA GLU A 146 -16.57 -9.84 14.40
C GLU A 146 -16.89 -10.03 12.92
N ASP A 147 -18.16 -9.85 12.56
CA ASP A 147 -18.63 -10.01 11.18
C ASP A 147 -18.33 -8.79 10.29
N HIS A 148 -18.13 -7.61 10.88
CA HIS A 148 -18.10 -6.34 10.16
C HIS A 148 -16.81 -5.56 10.44
N PRO A 149 -15.92 -5.38 9.45
CA PRO A 149 -14.78 -4.48 9.59
C PRO A 149 -15.24 -3.02 9.62
N LEU A 150 -14.52 -2.19 10.38
CA LEU A 150 -14.72 -0.74 10.43
C LEU A 150 -13.70 -0.05 9.53
N LEU A 151 -14.15 0.77 8.58
CA LEU A 151 -13.30 1.58 7.71
C LEU A 151 -13.50 3.07 8.02
N LEU A 152 -12.41 3.73 8.41
CA LEU A 152 -12.31 5.18 8.52
C LEU A 152 -11.61 5.73 7.28
N VAL A 153 -12.15 6.79 6.69
CA VAL A 153 -11.50 7.58 5.65
C VAL A 153 -11.32 9.00 6.17
N ASP A 154 -10.08 9.46 6.19
CA ASP A 154 -9.70 10.76 6.73
C ASP A 154 -9.02 11.59 5.64
N ASP A 155 -9.69 12.68 5.24
CA ASP A 155 -9.21 13.63 4.25
C ASP A 155 -8.21 14.64 4.86
N THR A 156 -8.21 14.82 6.19
CA THR A 156 -7.31 15.73 6.93
C THR A 156 -6.66 15.05 8.13
N PRO A 157 -5.85 14.00 7.89
CA PRO A 157 -5.28 13.19 8.94
C PRO A 157 -4.41 13.97 9.91
N ASP A 158 -4.81 13.95 11.18
CA ASP A 158 -4.07 14.52 12.30
C ASP A 158 -2.72 13.80 12.50
N PRO A 159 -1.72 14.46 13.13
CA PRO A 159 -0.45 13.83 13.47
C PRO A 159 -0.57 12.63 14.44
N GLY A 160 -1.75 12.40 15.05
CA GLY A 160 -2.09 11.21 15.84
C GLY A 160 -2.49 9.97 15.02
N THR A 161 -2.45 10.07 13.68
CA THR A 161 -2.62 8.95 12.75
C THR A 161 -1.68 7.76 13.03
N PRO A 162 -2.04 6.52 12.60
CA PRO A 162 -1.21 5.35 12.81
C PRO A 162 0.18 5.56 12.22
N GLY A 163 1.20 5.10 12.95
CA GLY A 163 2.61 5.33 12.62
C GLY A 163 3.05 4.81 11.25
N THR A 164 2.23 3.99 10.58
CA THR A 164 2.43 3.48 9.23
C THR A 164 2.24 4.56 8.15
N ARG A 165 1.41 5.58 8.41
CA ARG A 165 1.03 6.60 7.41
C ARG A 165 2.23 7.34 6.82
N PRO A 166 3.17 7.90 7.60
CA PRO A 166 4.33 8.59 7.04
C PRO A 166 5.13 7.71 6.06
N GLY A 167 5.35 6.44 6.41
CA GLY A 167 6.04 5.49 5.55
C GLY A 167 5.26 5.14 4.28
N LEU A 168 3.93 4.96 4.38
CA LEU A 168 3.07 4.73 3.20
C LEU A 168 3.05 5.94 2.26
N ALA A 169 2.97 7.15 2.80
CA ALA A 169 3.05 8.38 2.02
C ALA A 169 4.42 8.52 1.33
N ALA A 170 5.51 8.18 2.02
CA ALA A 170 6.85 8.18 1.45
C ALA A 170 6.99 7.13 0.32
N LEU A 171 6.45 5.91 0.50
CA LEU A 171 6.42 4.87 -0.54
C LEU A 171 5.68 5.34 -1.79
N LEU A 172 4.54 6.00 -1.59
CA LEU A 172 3.74 6.55 -2.68
C LEU A 172 4.52 7.62 -3.46
N ALA A 173 5.19 8.54 -2.75
CA ALA A 173 6.02 9.56 -3.36
C ALA A 173 7.19 8.97 -4.15
N ALA A 174 7.89 7.97 -3.60
CA ALA A 174 9.01 7.29 -4.28
C ALA A 174 8.52 6.52 -5.52
N THR A 175 7.40 5.82 -5.43
CA THR A 175 6.81 5.06 -6.55
C THR A 175 6.35 5.98 -7.69
N ALA A 176 5.75 7.13 -7.34
CA ALA A 176 5.34 8.13 -8.33
C ALA A 176 6.52 8.76 -9.08
N GLN A 177 7.74 8.69 -8.53
CA GLN A 177 8.95 9.17 -9.20
C GLN A 177 9.57 8.10 -10.11
N ASP A 178 9.57 6.83 -9.72
CA ASP A 178 10.08 5.71 -10.54
C ASP A 178 9.21 5.44 -11.78
N THR A 179 7.94 5.85 -11.75
CA THR A 179 6.99 5.73 -12.88
C THR A 179 7.03 6.91 -13.85
N ARG A 180 7.77 7.99 -13.56
CA ARG A 180 7.92 9.09 -14.51
C ARG A 180 8.82 8.65 -15.66
N PRO A 181 8.40 8.84 -16.93
CA PRO A 181 9.30 8.61 -18.04
C PRO A 181 10.50 9.56 -17.89
N THR A 182 11.70 9.00 -17.87
CA THR A 182 12.93 9.79 -17.94
C THR A 182 12.89 10.55 -19.26
N THR A 183 12.55 11.84 -19.22
CA THR A 183 12.71 12.71 -20.38
C THR A 183 14.20 12.76 -20.70
N CYS A 184 14.64 11.97 -21.67
CA CYS A 184 15.94 12.13 -22.28
C CYS A 184 16.00 13.57 -22.81
N GLY A 185 16.82 14.39 -22.15
CA GLY A 185 17.17 15.71 -22.65
C GLY A 185 17.79 15.54 -24.03
N GLY A 186 17.07 16.00 -25.05
CA GLY A 186 17.63 16.23 -26.37
C GLY A 186 18.60 17.39 -26.25
N THR A 187 19.90 17.10 -26.30
CA THR A 187 20.91 18.11 -26.61
C THR A 187 20.86 18.35 -28.12
N ALA A 188 20.58 19.60 -28.47
CA ALA A 188 20.71 20.16 -29.82
C ALA A 188 22.17 20.16 -30.30
#